data_AF-A0A0M9A827-F1
#
_entry.id   AF-A0A0M9A827-F1
#
_cell.length_a   1.000
_cell.length_b   1.000
_cell.length_c   1.000
_cell.angle_alpha   90.00
_cell.angle_beta   90.00
_cell.angle_gamma   90.00
#
_symmetry.space_group_name_H-M   'P 1'
#
loop_
_entity.id
_entity.type
_entity.pdbx_description
1 polymer ?
#
loop_
_entity_poly.entity_id
_entity_poly.type
_entity_poly.pdbx_seq_one_letter_code
_entity_poly.pdbx_strand_id
1 'polypeptide(L)'
;MEQPLHSNNRNIQYLSKNSRRAKKLTAAIARMIILDLQPYSKVDNIGLQSLLKIAEPRYEIPSHATFSRSIILYMNNALRKDIQSKVNTDIKEDN
;
A
#
# COMPACT_ATOMS: atom_id res chain seq x y z
N MET A 1 -9.21 -32.20 -23.27
CA MET A 1 -8.32 -31.25 -23.96
C MET A 1 -8.43 -29.92 -23.24
N GLU A 2 -7.49 -29.63 -22.34
CA GLU A 2 -7.45 -28.35 -21.64
C GLU A 2 -6.99 -27.26 -22.61
N GLN A 3 -7.78 -26.20 -22.76
CA GLN A 3 -7.40 -25.07 -23.59
C GLN A 3 -6.34 -24.22 -22.86
N PRO A 4 -5.30 -23.74 -23.57
CA PRO A 4 -4.27 -22.93 -22.95
C PRO A 4 -4.86 -21.59 -22.49
N LEU A 5 -4.55 -21.23 -21.24
CA LEU A 5 -4.88 -19.95 -20.63
C LEU A 5 -4.40 -18.84 -21.58
N HIS A 6 -5.35 -18.14 -22.20
CA HIS A 6 -5.06 -17.08 -23.15
C HIS A 6 -4.15 -16.04 -22.49
N SER A 7 -2.90 -16.00 -22.92
CA SER A 7 -1.98 -14.90 -22.67
C SER A 7 -2.55 -13.64 -23.31
N ASN A 8 -3.40 -12.94 -22.56
CA ASN A 8 -3.98 -11.67 -22.97
C ASN A 8 -2.85 -10.64 -23.02
N ASN A 9 -2.29 -10.45 -24.21
CA ASN A 9 -1.27 -9.47 -24.53
C ASN A 9 -1.91 -8.07 -24.57
N ARG A 10 -2.38 -7.59 -23.41
CA ARG A 10 -2.82 -6.20 -23.26
C ARG A 10 -1.56 -5.36 -23.12
N ASN A 11 -1.43 -4.33 -23.95
CA ASN A 11 -0.43 -3.29 -23.77
C ASN A 11 -0.82 -2.50 -22.51
N ILE A 12 -0.43 -2.98 -21.32
CA ILE A 12 -0.81 -2.40 -20.03
C ILE A 12 -0.03 -1.10 -19.87
N GLN A 13 -0.72 0.04 -20.01
CA GLN A 13 -0.15 1.33 -19.66
C GLN A 13 -0.08 1.45 -18.14
N TYR A 14 1.13 1.46 -17.59
CA TYR A 14 1.37 1.63 -16.16
C TYR A 14 0.90 2.99 -15.64
N LEU A 15 0.46 3.01 -14.39
CA LEU A 15 0.16 4.25 -13.69
C LEU A 15 1.46 5.05 -13.53
N SER A 16 1.40 6.33 -13.87
CA SER A 16 2.45 7.26 -13.46
C SER A 16 2.59 7.23 -11.94
N LYS A 17 3.85 7.16 -11.46
CA LYS A 17 4.20 7.22 -10.03
C LYS A 17 3.59 8.46 -9.34
N ASN A 18 3.39 9.54 -10.09
CA ASN A 18 2.81 10.78 -9.59
C ASN A 18 1.29 10.84 -9.64
N SER A 19 0.64 9.84 -10.25
CA SER A 19 -0.81 9.78 -10.34
C SER A 19 -1.45 9.69 -8.95
N ARG A 20 -2.62 10.32 -8.80
CA ARG A 20 -3.40 10.28 -7.56
C ARG A 20 -3.70 8.85 -7.13
N ARG A 21 -3.94 7.94 -8.09
CA ARG A 21 -4.24 6.52 -7.82
C ARG A 21 -3.02 5.78 -7.28
N ALA A 22 -1.86 5.90 -7.91
CA ALA A 22 -0.64 5.25 -7.44
C ALA A 22 -0.27 5.71 -6.02
N LYS A 23 -0.29 7.04 -5.77
CA LYS A 23 -0.03 7.60 -4.43
C LYS A 23 -0.98 7.06 -3.36
N LYS A 24 -2.28 6.95 -3.67
CA LYS A 24 -3.27 6.40 -2.74
C LYS A 24 -3.02 4.92 -2.43
N LEU A 25 -2.66 4.11 -3.43
CA LEU A 25 -2.32 2.70 -3.24
C LEU A 25 -1.05 2.54 -2.41
N THR A 26 0.00 3.29 -2.73
CA THR A 26 1.24 3.29 -1.95
C THR A 26 0.99 3.65 -0.49
N ALA A 27 0.19 4.69 -0.22
CA ALA A 27 -0.17 5.08 1.14
C ALA A 27 -1.02 4.01 1.86
N ALA A 28 -1.91 3.31 1.16
CA ALA A 28 -2.71 2.23 1.74
C ALA A 28 -1.85 1.03 2.16
N ILE A 29 -0.92 0.60 1.29
CA ILE A 29 0.03 -0.48 1.60
C ILE A 29 0.91 -0.12 2.79
N ALA A 30 1.38 1.14 2.82
CA ALA A 30 2.17 1.64 3.92
C ALA A 30 1.42 1.64 5.25
N ARG A 31 0.15 2.08 5.25
CA ARG A 31 -0.71 1.99 6.44
C ARG A 31 -0.88 0.55 6.91
N MET A 32 -1.17 -0.38 6.00
CA MET A 32 -1.29 -1.81 6.34
C MET A 32 -0.02 -2.32 7.02
N ILE A 33 1.16 -2.06 6.44
CA ILE A 33 2.44 -2.48 7.03
C ILE A 33 2.61 -1.93 8.45
N ILE A 34 2.31 -0.64 8.66
CA ILE A 34 2.50 0.02 9.95
C ILE A 34 1.49 -0.46 11.00
N LEU A 35 0.20 -0.51 10.64
CA LEU A 35 -0.88 -0.90 11.55
C LEU A 35 -0.77 -2.37 11.95
N ASP A 36 -0.36 -3.24 11.02
CA ASP A 36 -0.23 -4.68 11.24
C ASP A 36 1.19 -5.07 11.73
N LEU A 37 2.05 -4.09 12.01
CA LEU A 37 3.44 -4.24 12.47
C LEU A 37 4.26 -5.22 11.59
N GLN A 38 4.04 -5.19 10.29
CA GLN A 38 4.72 -6.07 9.34
C GLN A 38 6.10 -5.52 8.93
N PRO A 39 7.04 -6.38 8.51
CA PRO A 39 8.29 -5.91 7.93
C PRO A 39 8.06 -5.23 6.58
N TYR A 40 8.90 -4.26 6.20
CA TYR A 40 8.80 -3.57 4.90
C TYR A 40 8.95 -4.52 3.70
N SER A 41 9.64 -5.65 3.88
CA SER A 41 9.74 -6.72 2.87
C SER A 41 8.39 -7.33 2.49
N LYS A 42 7.30 -7.02 3.20
CA LYS A 42 5.93 -7.44 2.84
C LYS A 42 5.54 -7.06 1.41
N VAL A 43 6.08 -5.96 0.88
CA VAL A 43 5.84 -5.54 -0.52
C VAL A 43 6.42 -6.51 -1.55
N ASP A 44 7.40 -7.32 -1.15
CA ASP A 44 8.03 -8.34 -1.98
C ASP A 44 7.28 -9.69 -1.89
N ASN A 45 6.26 -9.81 -1.04
CA ASN A 45 5.50 -11.04 -0.89
C ASN A 45 4.63 -11.33 -2.13
N ILE A 46 4.76 -12.54 -2.67
CA ILE A 46 4.03 -13.02 -3.86
C ILE A 46 2.51 -12.87 -3.69
N GLY A 47 1.97 -13.13 -2.49
CA GLY A 47 0.54 -13.00 -2.23
C GLY A 47 0.02 -11.57 -2.40
N LEU A 48 0.73 -10.57 -1.87
CA LEU A 48 0.36 -9.16 -2.02
C LEU A 48 0.51 -8.68 -3.47
N GLN A 49 1.58 -9.09 -4.15
CA GLN A 49 1.79 -8.77 -5.56
C GLN A 49 0.71 -9.37 -6.45
N SER A 50 0.32 -10.62 -6.18
CA SER A 50 -0.74 -11.32 -6.91
C SER A 50 -2.09 -10.63 -6.71
N LEU A 51 -2.41 -10.25 -5.47
CA LEU A 51 -3.62 -9.49 -5.14
C LEU A 51 -3.66 -8.16 -5.91
N LEU A 52 -2.57 -7.39 -5.89
CA LEU A 52 -2.54 -6.08 -6.55
C LEU A 52 -2.51 -6.19 -8.07
N LYS A 53 -1.91 -7.25 -8.63
CA LYS A 53 -1.98 -7.52 -10.08
C LYS A 53 -3.42 -7.79 -10.54
N ILE A 54 -4.25 -8.41 -9.69
CA ILE A 54 -5.67 -8.62 -9.97
C ILE A 54 -6.46 -7.31 -9.76
N ALA A 55 -6.23 -6.63 -8.62
CA ALA A 55 -7.03 -5.46 -8.23
C ALA A 55 -6.71 -4.19 -9.05
N GLU A 56 -5.45 -3.97 -9.42
CA GLU A 56 -4.98 -2.86 -10.26
C GLU A 56 -3.70 -3.27 -11.01
N PRO A 57 -3.82 -3.97 -12.16
CA PRO A 57 -2.68 -4.49 -12.92
C PRO A 57 -1.72 -3.40 -13.45
N ARG A 58 -2.17 -2.13 -13.48
CA ARG A 58 -1.35 -0.99 -13.93
C ARG A 58 -0.49 -0.40 -12.81
N TYR A 59 -0.67 -0.83 -11.57
CA TYR A 59 0.07 -0.30 -10.42
C TYR A 59 1.35 -1.11 -10.20
N GLU A 60 2.48 -0.42 -10.19
CA GLU A 60 3.77 -0.98 -9.80
C GLU A 60 4.04 -0.64 -8.32
N ILE A 61 4.22 -1.68 -7.50
CA ILE A 61 4.51 -1.50 -6.07
C ILE A 61 5.94 -0.96 -5.92
N PRO A 62 6.17 0.13 -5.17
CA PRO A 62 7.52 0.57 -4.85
C PRO A 62 8.29 -0.49 -4.06
N SER A 63 9.61 -0.55 -4.26
CA SER A 63 10.48 -1.50 -3.55
C SER A 63 10.46 -1.30 -2.02
N HIS A 64 10.76 -2.37 -1.26
CA HIS A 64 10.85 -2.28 0.21
C HIS A 64 11.83 -1.19 0.68
N ALA A 65 12.91 -0.96 -0.07
CA ALA A 65 13.88 0.12 0.20
C ALA A 65 13.23 1.51 0.10
N THR A 66 12.31 1.70 -0.85
CA THR A 66 11.53 2.94 -0.98
C THR A 66 10.60 3.12 0.22
N PHE A 67 9.91 2.05 0.62
CA PHE A 67 9.06 2.07 1.82
C PHE A 67 9.85 2.39 3.08
N SER A 68 11.01 1.76 3.27
CA SER A 68 11.89 2.01 4.40
C SER A 68 12.38 3.46 4.44
N ARG A 69 12.86 4.01 3.32
CA ARG A 69 13.51 5.35 3.32
C ARG A 69 12.53 6.53 3.35
N SER A 70 11.42 6.44 2.62
CA SER A 70 10.59 7.63 2.33
C SER A 70 9.23 7.61 3.02
N ILE A 71 8.67 6.42 3.25
CA ILE A 71 7.31 6.28 3.75
C ILE A 71 7.26 6.27 5.27
N ILE A 72 8.30 5.76 5.96
CA ILE A 72 8.40 5.83 7.43
C ILE A 72 8.32 7.28 7.93
N LEU A 73 9.13 8.17 7.36
CA LEU A 73 9.21 9.57 7.82
C LEU A 73 7.91 10.34 7.57
N TYR A 74 7.30 10.15 6.40
CA TYR A 74 6.07 10.83 6.04
C TYR A 74 4.85 10.28 6.79
N MET A 75 4.76 8.95 6.93
CA MET A 75 3.59 8.30 7.52
C MET A 75 3.61 8.24 9.04
N ASN A 76 4.78 8.13 9.69
CA ASN A 76 4.81 8.19 11.15
C ASN A 76 4.25 9.50 11.69
N ASN A 77 4.52 10.64 11.04
CA ASN A 77 3.99 11.92 11.49
C ASN A 77 2.47 12.04 11.30
N ALA A 78 1.96 11.57 10.17
CA ALA A 78 0.51 11.60 9.89
C ALA A 78 -0.27 10.59 10.75
N LEU A 79 0.27 9.36 10.91
CA LEU A 79 -0.34 8.31 11.72
C LEU A 79 -0.26 8.61 13.22
N ARG A 80 0.86 9.15 13.71
CA ARG A 80 0.94 9.60 15.11
C ARG A 80 -0.12 10.65 15.40
N LYS A 81 -0.32 11.62 14.49
CA LYS A 81 -1.40 12.61 14.62
C LYS A 81 -2.79 11.96 14.62
N ASP A 82 -3.06 11.04 13.70
CA ASP A 82 -4.36 10.35 13.60
C ASP A 82 -4.66 9.50 14.84
N ILE A 83 -3.68 8.71 15.31
CA ILE A 83 -3.78 7.92 16.55
C ILE A 83 -3.98 8.85 17.74
N GLN A 84 -3.19 9.92 17.85
CA GLN A 84 -3.30 10.85 18.96
C GLN A 84 -4.63 11.61 18.95
N SER A 85 -5.20 11.91 17.78
CA SER A 85 -6.55 12.47 17.72
C SER A 85 -7.62 11.49 18.21
N LYS A 86 -7.52 10.20 17.87
CA LYS A 86 -8.44 9.16 18.33
C LYS A 86 -8.33 8.91 19.84
N VAL A 87 -7.10 8.78 20.35
CA VAL A 87 -6.87 8.64 21.79
C VAL A 87 -7.41 9.86 22.57
N ASN A 88 -7.24 11.07 22.04
CA ASN A 88 -7.73 12.29 22.71
C ASN A 88 -9.25 12.46 22.64
N THR A 89 -9.94 11.86 21.67
CA THR A 89 -11.41 11.87 21.64
C THR A 89 -11.99 10.88 22.64
N ASP A 90 -11.35 9.72 22.82
CA ASP A 90 -11.81 8.68 23.73
C ASP A 90 -11.68 9.10 25.21
N ILE A 91 -10.76 10.01 25.54
CA ILE A 91 -10.59 10.58 26.91
C ILE A 91 -11.71 11.60 27.26
N LYS A 92 -12.45 12.12 26.27
CA LYS A 92 -13.46 13.17 26.50
C LYS A 92 -14.89 12.67 26.73
N GLU A 93 -15.15 11.38 26.57
CA GLU A 93 -16.49 10.81 26.79
C GLU A 93 -16.76 10.35 28.23
N ASP A 94 -15.74 10.38 29.11
CA ASP A 94 -15.81 9.93 30.51
C ASP A 94 -15.86 11.07 31.56
N ASN A 95 -16.18 12.32 31.20
CA ASN A 95 -16.41 13.43 32.16
C ASN A 95 -17.82 14.01 32.07
#